data_AF-A0A7C6LX91-F1
#
_entry.id   AF-A0A7C6LX91-F1
#
_cell.length_a   1.000
_cell.length_b   1.000
_cell.length_c   1.000
_cell.angle_alpha   90.00
_cell.angle_beta   90.00
_cell.angle_gamma   90.00
#
_symmetry.space_group_name_H-M   'P 1'
#
loop_
_entity.id
_entity.type
_entity.pdbx_description
1 polymer ?
#
loop_
_entity_poly.entity_id
_entity_poly.type
_entity_poly.pdbx_seq_one_letter_code
_entity_poly.pdbx_strand_id
1 'polypeptide(L)'
;VGATPAGAQPATAPPIPRGMPMVVSDVLGPGDPGFWDPAVSGTRVLTPVEPGVEVACATGFDPVISCSTLDMRDLTSPQRSLQFVDGPTLGGPPLRMWFDYPRWGDGSTAAVNERVIGWWMQRG
;
A
#
# COMPACT_ATOMS: atom_id res chain seq x y z
N VAL A 1 0.93 -38.99 -41.35
CA VAL A 1 -0.04 -38.44 -40.37
C VAL A 1 0.75 -38.09 -39.12
N GLY A 2 1.10 -36.82 -38.94
CA GLY A 2 1.83 -36.34 -37.77
C GLY A 2 0.87 -35.57 -36.89
N ALA A 3 0.64 -36.06 -35.67
CA ALA A 3 -0.18 -35.37 -34.67
C ALA A 3 0.69 -34.29 -34.00
N THR A 4 0.29 -33.03 -34.14
CA THR A 4 0.81 -31.91 -33.35
C THR A 4 0.49 -32.12 -31.86
N PRO A 5 1.40 -31.80 -30.92
CA PRO A 5 1.11 -31.93 -29.49
C PRO A 5 0.00 -30.95 -29.11
N ALA A 6 -0.98 -31.43 -28.35
CA ALA A 6 -2.02 -30.60 -27.76
C ALA A 6 -1.35 -29.48 -26.95
N GLY A 7 -1.73 -28.24 -27.23
CA GLY A 7 -1.23 -27.07 -26.53
C GLY A 7 -1.43 -27.22 -25.02
N ALA A 8 -0.34 -27.15 -24.27
CA ALA A 8 -0.41 -27.07 -22.83
C ALA A 8 -1.13 -25.76 -22.46
N GLN A 9 -2.36 -25.86 -21.98
CA GLN A 9 -3.05 -24.74 -21.36
C GLN A 9 -2.16 -24.24 -20.21
N PRO A 10 -1.92 -22.92 -20.05
CA PRO A 10 -1.24 -22.40 -18.87
C PRO A 10 -2.02 -22.89 -17.65
N ALA A 11 -1.36 -23.62 -16.75
CA ALA A 11 -1.99 -24.03 -15.51
C ALA A 11 -2.45 -22.77 -14.78
N THR A 12 -3.74 -22.72 -14.43
CA THR A 12 -4.28 -21.63 -13.61
C THR A 12 -3.49 -21.61 -12.31
N ALA A 13 -2.88 -20.47 -11.98
CA ALA A 13 -2.14 -20.32 -10.74
C ALA A 13 -3.08 -20.63 -9.55
N PRO A 14 -2.60 -21.35 -8.53
CA PRO A 14 -3.40 -21.63 -7.34
C PRO A 14 -3.84 -20.32 -6.68
N PRO A 15 -5.05 -20.29 -6.07
CA PRO A 15 -5.55 -19.10 -5.39
C PRO A 15 -4.62 -18.69 -4.26
N ILE A 16 -4.36 -17.39 -4.14
CA ILE A 16 -3.47 -16.84 -3.11
C ILE A 16 -4.15 -17.02 -1.74
N PRO A 17 -3.47 -17.63 -0.75
CA PRO A 17 -4.00 -17.77 0.60
C PRO A 17 -4.28 -16.42 1.26
N ARG A 18 -5.42 -16.30 1.94
CA ARG A 18 -5.77 -15.13 2.74
C ARG A 18 -4.69 -14.82 3.77
N GLY A 19 -4.31 -13.56 3.90
CA GLY A 19 -3.27 -13.11 4.82
C GLY A 19 -1.85 -13.22 4.27
N MET A 20 -1.65 -13.83 3.09
CA MET A 20 -0.35 -13.83 2.44
C MET A 20 0.00 -12.39 2.01
N PRO A 21 1.22 -11.89 2.34
CA PRO A 21 1.66 -10.59 1.88
C PRO A 21 1.92 -10.63 0.37
N MET A 22 1.29 -9.73 -0.37
CA MET A 22 1.49 -9.57 -1.80
C MET A 22 1.88 -8.13 -2.11
N VAL A 23 2.85 -7.96 -2.99
CA VAL A 23 3.23 -6.65 -3.50
C VAL A 23 2.04 -6.00 -4.17
N VAL A 24 1.73 -4.78 -3.76
CA VAL A 24 0.66 -3.96 -4.35
C VAL A 24 1.25 -3.03 -5.42
N SER A 25 0.58 -2.94 -6.57
CA SER A 25 1.03 -2.11 -7.69
C SER A 25 0.43 -0.71 -7.71
N ASP A 26 -0.51 -0.42 -6.80
CA ASP A 26 -1.35 0.78 -6.78
C ASP A 26 -0.99 1.73 -5.62
N VAL A 27 0.30 1.85 -5.31
CA VAL A 27 0.79 2.68 -4.22
C VAL A 27 0.67 4.16 -4.58
N LEU A 28 -0.11 4.90 -3.78
CA LEU A 28 -0.22 6.35 -3.85
C LEU A 28 0.62 6.96 -2.72
N GLY A 29 1.56 7.84 -3.08
CA GLY A 29 2.32 8.65 -2.12
C GLY A 29 1.66 10.01 -1.87
N PRO A 30 2.09 10.78 -0.84
CA PRO A 30 1.47 12.05 -0.45
C PRO A 30 1.58 13.17 -1.50
N GLY A 31 2.43 13.00 -2.50
CA GLY A 31 2.55 13.89 -3.66
C GLY A 31 1.60 13.56 -4.81
N ASP A 32 0.97 12.39 -4.78
CA ASP A 32 -0.01 11.97 -5.78
C ASP A 32 -1.33 12.76 -5.60
N PRO A 33 -1.90 13.35 -6.66
CA PRO A 33 -3.13 14.13 -6.56
C PRO A 33 -4.34 13.30 -6.10
N GLY A 34 -4.36 11.99 -6.40
CA GLY A 34 -5.40 11.06 -5.98
C GLY A 34 -5.23 10.55 -4.54
N PHE A 35 -4.11 10.86 -3.87
CA PHE A 35 -3.84 10.36 -2.52
C PHE A 35 -4.94 10.71 -1.52
N TRP A 36 -5.48 11.93 -1.59
CA TRP A 36 -6.49 12.41 -0.64
C TRP A 36 -7.93 12.23 -1.13
N ASP A 37 -8.11 11.76 -2.37
CA ASP A 37 -9.41 11.58 -2.98
C ASP A 37 -9.95 10.17 -2.67
N PRO A 38 -11.01 10.01 -1.87
CA PRO A 38 -11.57 8.71 -1.55
C PRO A 38 -12.17 7.97 -2.76
N ALA A 39 -12.44 8.68 -3.86
CA ALA A 39 -12.93 8.06 -5.10
C ALA A 39 -11.82 7.34 -5.88
N VAL A 40 -10.55 7.64 -5.60
CA VAL A 40 -9.40 7.00 -6.24
C VAL A 40 -9.04 5.72 -5.49
N SER A 41 -9.02 4.58 -6.17
CA SER A 41 -8.51 3.35 -5.58
C SER A 41 -6.99 3.38 -5.48
N GLY A 42 -6.44 2.78 -4.42
CA GLY A 42 -5.00 2.70 -4.25
C GLY A 42 -4.57 2.54 -2.80
N THR A 43 -3.41 1.91 -2.61
CA THR A 43 -2.77 1.77 -1.31
C THR A 43 -2.06 3.08 -0.95
N ARG A 44 -2.62 3.84 0.00
CA ARG A 44 -2.06 5.13 0.40
C ARG A 44 -0.95 4.94 1.41
N VAL A 45 0.25 5.42 1.10
CA VAL A 45 1.39 5.42 2.03
C VAL A 45 1.86 6.86 2.25
N LEU A 46 1.67 7.37 3.47
CA LEU A 46 2.03 8.72 3.90
C LEU A 46 3.55 8.93 3.93
N THR A 47 4.30 7.94 4.43
CA THR A 47 5.75 8.01 4.42
C THR A 47 6.25 7.72 3.00
N PRO A 48 7.06 8.60 2.38
CA PRO A 48 7.62 8.33 1.07
C PRO A 48 8.34 6.97 1.03
N VAL A 49 7.97 6.12 0.06
CA VAL A 49 8.63 4.84 -0.17
C VAL A 49 9.90 5.08 -0.97
N GLU A 50 11.02 4.54 -0.51
CA GLU A 50 12.31 4.70 -1.18
C GLU A 50 12.34 3.99 -2.55
N PRO A 51 13.12 4.50 -3.52
CA PRO A 51 13.34 3.78 -4.78
C PRO A 51 13.92 2.38 -4.54
N GLY A 52 13.28 1.36 -5.11
CA GLY A 52 13.66 -0.05 -4.94
C GLY A 52 13.06 -0.72 -3.71
N VAL A 53 12.25 -0.01 -2.93
CA VAL A 53 11.41 -0.56 -1.87
C VAL A 53 9.99 -0.73 -2.39
N GLU A 54 9.40 -1.88 -2.13
CA GLU A 54 8.02 -2.20 -2.51
C GLU A 54 7.11 -2.25 -1.28
N VAL A 55 5.81 -2.05 -1.50
CA VAL A 55 4.78 -2.21 -0.46
C VAL A 55 4.10 -3.54 -0.69
N ALA A 56 4.01 -4.36 0.35
CA ALA A 56 3.21 -5.59 0.33
C ALA A 56 2.12 -5.55 1.38
N CYS A 57 0.94 -6.07 1.02
CA CYS A 57 -0.24 -6.04 1.87
C CYS A 57 -0.88 -7.42 1.98
N ALA A 58 -1.53 -7.67 3.13
CA ALA A 58 -2.23 -8.91 3.40
C ALA A 58 -3.44 -9.07 2.46
N THR A 59 -3.46 -10.18 1.74
CA THR A 59 -4.53 -10.49 0.77
C THR A 59 -5.82 -10.95 1.42
N GLY A 60 -6.94 -10.71 0.71
CA GLY A 60 -8.26 -11.22 1.09
C GLY A 60 -8.94 -10.45 2.24
N PHE A 61 -8.50 -9.22 2.52
CA PHE A 61 -9.12 -8.35 3.52
C PHE A 61 -9.56 -7.02 2.88
N ASP A 62 -10.79 -6.61 3.20
CA ASP A 62 -11.32 -5.29 2.86
C ASP A 62 -12.04 -4.72 4.10
N PRO A 63 -11.50 -3.66 4.74
CA PRO A 63 -10.24 -3.00 4.41
C PRO A 63 -9.02 -3.89 4.69
N VAL A 64 -7.92 -3.64 3.97
CA VAL A 64 -6.63 -4.31 4.18
C VAL A 64 -6.17 -4.12 5.64
N ILE A 65 -5.76 -5.21 6.30
CA ILE A 65 -5.46 -5.20 7.74
C ILE A 65 -3.98 -5.09 8.10
N SER A 66 -3.08 -5.32 7.14
CA SER A 66 -1.64 -5.26 7.36
C SER A 66 -0.91 -4.96 6.06
N CYS A 67 0.04 -4.04 6.11
CA CYS A 67 0.98 -3.77 5.04
C CYS A 67 2.40 -3.60 5.61
N SER A 68 3.39 -3.77 4.75
CA SER A 68 4.80 -3.65 5.09
C SER A 68 5.61 -3.17 3.89
N THR A 69 6.82 -2.67 4.14
CA THR A 69 7.79 -2.36 3.08
C THR A 69 8.83 -3.47 2.97
N LEU A 70 9.17 -3.85 1.75
CA LEU A 70 10.23 -4.80 1.39
C LEU A 70 11.31 -4.08 0.59
N ASP A 71 12.57 -4.14 1.02
CA ASP A 71 13.67 -3.66 0.20
C ASP A 71 14.08 -4.76 -0.79
N MET A 72 13.76 -4.55 -2.07
CA MET A 72 14.06 -5.52 -3.12
C MET A 72 15.53 -5.48 -3.55
N ARG A 73 16.30 -4.49 -3.10
CA ARG A 73 17.75 -4.35 -3.36
C ARG A 73 18.58 -5.15 -2.36
N ASP A 74 18.06 -5.34 -1.15
CA ASP A 74 18.70 -6.11 -0.09
C ASP A 74 17.67 -7.03 0.60
N LEU A 75 17.64 -8.28 0.15
CA LEU A 75 16.73 -9.30 0.68
C LEU A 75 17.05 -9.72 2.13
N THR A 76 18.19 -9.27 2.68
CA THR A 76 18.54 -9.47 4.09
C THR A 76 17.98 -8.37 4.99
N SER A 77 17.56 -7.24 4.39
CA SER A 77 16.90 -6.16 5.10
C SER A 77 15.59 -6.66 5.71
N PRO A 78 15.33 -6.40 7.00
CA PRO A 78 14.08 -6.82 7.62
C PRO A 78 12.90 -6.12 6.93
N GLN A 79 11.84 -6.90 6.66
CA GLN A 79 10.55 -6.34 6.29
C GLN A 79 10.06 -5.43 7.44
N ARG A 80 9.62 -4.23 7.10
CA ARG A 80 9.13 -3.27 8.10
C ARG A 80 7.62 -3.16 8.01
N SER A 81 6.92 -3.49 9.09
CA SER A 81 5.47 -3.32 9.18
C SER A 81 5.10 -1.84 9.16
N LEU A 82 4.08 -1.50 8.36
CA LEU A 82 3.48 -0.18 8.34
C LEU A 82 2.36 -0.12 9.38
N GLN A 83 2.24 1.03 10.03
CA GLN A 83 1.07 1.39 10.83
C GLN A 83 0.03 2.06 9.94
N PHE A 84 -1.21 2.18 10.41
CA PHE A 84 -2.25 2.87 9.67
C PHE A 84 -3.05 3.84 10.52
N VAL A 85 -3.59 4.85 9.86
CA VAL A 85 -4.64 5.73 10.37
C VAL A 85 -5.80 5.73 9.39
N ASP A 86 -7.02 5.79 9.93
CA ASP A 86 -8.24 5.86 9.15
C ASP A 86 -8.77 7.30 9.21
N GLY A 87 -8.74 8.00 8.07
CA GLY A 87 -9.27 9.34 7.93
C GLY A 87 -10.78 9.33 7.64
N PRO A 88 -11.59 10.21 8.26
CA PRO A 88 -13.01 10.30 7.94
C PRO A 88 -13.27 10.74 6.49
N THR A 89 -14.25 10.10 5.84
CA THR A 89 -14.75 10.50 4.52
C THR A 89 -16.23 10.89 4.63
N LEU A 90 -16.70 11.76 3.73
CA LEU A 90 -18.11 12.13 3.68
C LEU A 90 -18.87 11.07 2.88
N GLY A 91 -19.70 10.27 3.56
CA GLY A 91 -20.62 9.33 2.92
C GLY A 91 -19.99 8.03 2.40
N GLY A 92 -18.75 7.70 2.78
CA GLY A 92 -18.04 6.50 2.33
C GLY A 92 -17.30 5.78 3.47
N PRO A 93 -16.61 4.66 3.15
CA PRO A 93 -15.69 4.03 4.09
C PRO A 93 -14.54 4.98 4.44
N PRO A 94 -13.94 4.85 5.64
CA PRO A 94 -12.80 5.67 6.02
C PRO A 94 -11.62 5.48 5.06
N LEU A 95 -10.85 6.54 4.86
CA LEU A 95 -9.67 6.55 4.03
C LEU A 95 -8.47 6.01 4.84
N ARG A 96 -8.12 4.74 4.64
CA ARG A 96 -6.96 4.13 5.29
C ARG A 96 -5.66 4.64 4.66
N MET A 97 -4.76 5.14 5.50
CA MET A 97 -3.44 5.61 5.12
C MET A 97 -2.37 4.92 5.96
N TRP A 98 -1.40 4.31 5.28
CA TRP A 98 -0.30 3.59 5.89
C TRP A 98 0.90 4.51 6.11
N PHE A 99 1.69 4.25 7.14
CA PHE A 99 2.89 5.02 7.43
C PHE A 99 3.92 4.20 8.18
N ASP A 100 5.18 4.56 7.99
CA ASP A 100 6.32 3.95 8.66
C ASP A 100 6.63 4.75 9.94
N TYR A 101 6.20 4.23 11.09
CA TYR A 101 6.30 4.92 12.39
C TYR A 101 7.74 5.31 12.78
N PRO A 102 8.76 4.43 12.66
CA PRO A 102 10.16 4.82 12.85
C PRO A 102 10.60 6.06 12.06
N ARG A 103 10.06 6.28 10.86
CA ARG A 103 10.39 7.41 9.99
C ARG A 103 9.49 8.63 10.22
N TRP A 104 8.42 8.49 11.00
CA TRP A 104 7.54 9.61 11.30
C TRP A 104 8.24 10.70 12.13
N GLY A 105 9.31 10.36 12.86
CA GLY A 105 10.07 11.27 13.71
C GLY A 105 11.42 11.73 13.17
N ASP A 106 11.87 11.24 12.01
CA ASP A 106 13.20 11.58 11.45
C ASP A 106 13.21 12.82 10.56
N GLY A 107 12.05 13.49 10.39
CA GLY A 107 11.87 14.69 9.57
C GLY A 107 11.47 14.43 8.12
N SER A 108 11.55 13.18 7.63
CA SER A 108 11.13 12.81 6.26
C SER A 108 9.63 12.97 6.01
N THR A 109 8.82 13.06 7.07
CA THR A 109 7.37 13.22 7.04
C THR A 109 6.88 14.61 7.44
N ALA A 110 7.76 15.58 7.71
CA ALA A 110 7.38 16.89 8.27
C ALA A 110 6.33 17.62 7.40
N ALA A 111 6.54 17.70 6.09
CA ALA A 111 5.59 18.31 5.14
C ALA A 111 4.28 17.51 5.03
N VAL A 112 4.31 16.20 5.29
CA VAL A 112 3.13 15.33 5.28
C VAL A 112 2.32 15.55 6.56
N ASN A 113 2.98 15.68 7.71
CA ASN A 113 2.34 15.95 8.99
C ASN A 113 1.60 17.30 8.97
N GLU A 114 2.21 18.35 8.39
CA GLU A 114 1.55 19.65 8.20
C GLU A 114 0.29 19.54 7.32
N ARG A 115 0.33 18.74 6.25
CA ARG A 115 -0.84 18.51 5.38
C ARG A 115 -1.93 17.68 6.05
N VAL A 116 -1.57 16.65 6.81
CA VAL A 116 -2.52 15.85 7.60
C VAL A 116 -3.22 16.76 8.60
N ILE A 117 -2.46 17.51 9.40
CA ILE A 117 -3.00 18.46 10.38
C ILE A 117 -3.87 19.51 9.67
N GLY A 118 -3.41 20.08 8.55
CA GLY A 118 -4.18 21.03 7.76
C GLY A 118 -5.50 20.46 7.23
N TRP A 119 -5.50 19.20 6.77
CA TRP A 119 -6.70 18.50 6.33
C TRP A 119 -7.68 18.25 7.49
N TRP A 120 -7.17 17.87 8.67
CA TRP A 120 -7.98 17.70 9.88
C TRP A 120 -8.58 19.03 10.36
N MET A 121 -7.82 20.12 10.30
CA MET A 121 -8.28 21.45 10.73
C MET A 121 -9.28 22.10 9.76
N GLN A 122 -9.24 21.78 8.46
CA GLN A 122 -10.18 22.34 7.47
C GLN A 122 -11.56 21.66 7.47
N ARG A 123 -11.72 20.54 8.19
CA ARG A 123 -12.99 19.79 8.29
C ARG A 123 -13.66 19.85 9.67
N GLY A 124 -13.04 20.51 10.65
CA GLY A 124 -13.65 20.85 11.95
C GLY A 124 -14.28 22.23 11.92
#